data_AF-A0A973BLB1-F1
#
_entry.id   AF-A0A973BLB1-F1
#
_cell.length_a   1.000
_cell.length_b   1.000
_cell.length_c   1.000
_cell.angle_alpha   90.00
_cell.angle_beta   90.00
_cell.angle_gamma   90.00
#
_symmetry.space_group_name_H-M   'P 1'
#
loop_
_entity.id
_entity.type
_entity.pdbx_description
1 polymer ?
#
loop_
_entity_poly.entity_id
_entity_poly.type
_entity_poly.pdbx_seq_one_letter_code
_entity_poly.pdbx_strand_id
1 'polypeptide(L)'
;MSQLSESTIRNVVTEVLAQLQSGGPIAAPSIQSRPGKHGVFDDADQAVAAARSGFDQLQKKGWTARAKIVEIVKKMCIDNAERWGQIEFEETKIGRPEHKPLKLQGVQNVLGTEYLMPQGMSGDFGITMDEAAPFGVIVAITPL
;
A
#
# COMPACT_ATOMS: atom_id res chain seq x y z
N MET A 1 37.15 29.53 -23.88
CA MET A 1 36.61 28.37 -23.13
C MET A 1 36.89 28.61 -21.66
N SER A 2 35.86 28.79 -20.84
CA SER A 2 36.00 29.12 -19.42
C SER A 2 36.62 27.93 -18.67
N GLN A 3 37.83 28.11 -18.13
CA GLN A 3 38.46 27.09 -17.28
C GLN A 3 37.74 27.09 -15.93
N LEU A 4 36.98 26.04 -15.65
CA LEU A 4 36.41 25.81 -14.32
C LEU A 4 37.56 25.71 -13.30
N SER A 5 37.55 26.57 -12.29
CA SER A 5 38.61 26.59 -11.28
C SER A 5 38.55 25.31 -10.43
N GLU A 6 39.72 24.76 -10.08
CA GLU A 6 39.83 23.57 -9.23
C GLU A 6 39.13 23.78 -7.87
N SER A 7 39.15 25.01 -7.35
CA SER A 7 38.41 25.42 -6.16
C SER A 7 36.90 25.26 -6.30
N THR A 8 36.33 25.57 -7.46
CA THR A 8 34.89 25.39 -7.71
C THR A 8 34.52 23.90 -7.71
N ILE A 9 35.33 23.07 -8.36
CA ILE A 9 35.11 21.61 -8.39
C ILE A 9 35.19 21.03 -6.97
N ARG A 10 36.20 21.42 -6.20
CA ARG A 10 36.39 20.95 -4.82
C ARG A 10 35.23 21.36 -3.90
N ASN A 11 34.72 22.58 -4.05
CA ASN A 11 33.60 23.06 -3.25
C ASN A 11 32.32 22.30 -3.58
N VAL A 12 32.02 22.10 -4.87
CA VAL A 12 30.84 21.33 -5.32
C VAL A 12 30.93 19.88 -4.84
N VAL A 13 32.10 19.25 -4.96
CA VAL A 13 32.29 17.86 -4.48
C VAL A 13 32.11 17.78 -2.97
N THR A 14 32.63 18.74 -2.21
CA THR A 14 32.49 18.78 -0.75
C THR A 14 31.04 18.97 -0.35
N GLU A 15 30.30 19.82 -1.05
CA GLU A 15 28.88 20.08 -0.81
C GLU A 15 28.01 18.86 -1.17
N VAL A 16 28.31 18.16 -2.27
CA VAL A 16 27.63 16.91 -2.64
C VAL A 16 27.94 15.80 -1.64
N LEU A 17 29.18 15.68 -1.17
CA LEU A 17 29.55 14.70 -0.14
C LEU A 17 28.88 15.01 1.21
N ALA A 18 28.80 16.29 1.59
CA ALA A 18 28.06 16.72 2.78
C ALA A 18 26.56 16.44 2.64
N GLN A 19 25.97 16.66 1.46
CA GLN A 19 24.58 16.34 1.18
C GLN A 19 24.32 14.83 1.24
N LEU A 20 25.22 14.01 0.69
CA LEU A 20 25.17 12.53 0.78
C LEU A 20 25.33 12.02 2.21
N GLN A 21 26.14 12.69 3.04
CA GLN A 21 26.28 12.36 4.47
C GLN A 21 25.12 12.87 5.32
N SER A 22 24.46 13.96 4.91
CA SER A 22 23.25 14.50 5.54
C SER A 22 21.98 13.72 5.18
N GLY A 23 22.04 12.90 4.12
CA GLY A 23 21.12 11.79 3.91
C GLY A 23 21.38 10.73 4.97
N GLY A 24 20.86 10.97 6.18
CA GLY A 24 20.88 9.99 7.27
C GLY A 24 20.45 8.61 6.77
N PRO A 25 20.93 7.52 7.40
CA PRO A 25 20.62 6.16 6.94
C PRO A 25 19.14 6.08 6.65
N ILE A 26 18.76 5.67 5.43
CA ILE A 26 17.37 5.42 5.07
C ILE A 26 16.91 4.36 6.06
N ALA A 27 16.26 4.83 7.13
CA ALA A 27 15.89 3.98 8.23
C ALA A 27 14.97 2.93 7.64
N ALA A 28 15.34 1.66 7.85
CA ALA A 28 14.49 0.58 7.43
C ALA A 28 13.08 0.84 7.97
N PRO A 29 12.03 0.61 7.17
CA PRO A 29 10.66 0.87 7.55
C PRO A 29 10.37 0.34 8.96
N SER A 30 10.24 1.25 9.94
CA SER A 30 9.97 0.89 11.33
C SER A 30 8.46 0.77 11.52
N ILE A 31 8.01 -0.34 12.12
CA ILE A 31 6.61 -0.50 12.51
C ILE A 31 6.30 0.55 13.59
N GLN A 32 5.58 1.61 13.22
CA GLN A 32 5.02 2.52 14.22
C GLN A 32 3.85 1.82 14.91
N SER A 33 4.13 1.11 16.01
CA SER A 33 3.10 0.57 16.87
C SER A 33 2.48 1.72 17.67
N ARG A 34 1.29 2.16 17.26
CA ARG A 34 0.44 3.09 18.03
C ARG A 34 -0.70 2.29 18.66
N PRO A 35 -0.61 1.94 19.97
CA PRO A 35 -1.67 1.20 20.65
C PRO A 35 -3.02 1.89 20.45
N GLY A 36 -4.01 1.17 19.92
CA GLY A 36 -5.35 1.70 19.67
C GLY A 36 -5.53 2.57 18.41
N LYS A 37 -4.48 2.83 17.62
CA LYS A 37 -4.55 3.57 16.34
C LYS A 37 -3.87 2.80 15.21
N HIS A 38 -4.24 1.54 15.01
CA HIS A 38 -3.66 0.71 13.95
C HIS A 38 -4.00 1.26 12.56
N GLY A 39 -3.01 1.79 11.85
CA GLY A 39 -3.18 2.35 10.51
C GLY A 39 -3.81 3.74 10.45
N VAL A 40 -3.96 4.44 11.59
CA VAL A 40 -4.50 5.81 11.66
C VAL A 40 -3.39 6.78 12.07
N PHE A 41 -3.19 7.82 11.28
CA PHE A 41 -2.10 8.80 11.42
C PHE A 41 -2.66 10.22 11.59
N ASP A 42 -1.84 11.12 12.13
CA ASP A 42 -2.26 12.50 12.42
C ASP A 42 -2.28 13.38 11.16
N ASP A 43 -1.51 13.01 10.13
CA ASP A 43 -1.46 13.68 8.83
C ASP A 43 -1.25 12.68 7.68
N ALA A 44 -1.47 13.18 6.46
CA ALA A 44 -1.40 12.36 5.24
C ALA A 44 0.03 11.92 4.90
N ASP A 45 1.05 12.75 5.18
CA ASP A 45 2.44 12.44 4.87
C ASP A 45 2.94 11.25 5.69
N GLN A 46 2.58 11.22 6.98
CA GLN A 46 2.83 10.07 7.87
C GLN A 46 2.14 8.81 7.36
N ALA A 47 0.88 8.91 6.91
CA ALA A 47 0.14 7.78 6.36
C ALA A 47 0.78 7.23 5.08
N VAL A 48 1.21 8.10 4.17
CA VAL A 48 1.88 7.71 2.91
C VAL A 48 3.23 7.07 3.20
N ALA A 49 4.03 7.62 4.12
CA ALA A 49 5.31 7.04 4.52
C ALA A 49 5.13 5.63 5.12
N ALA A 50 4.13 5.45 5.98
CA ALA A 50 3.80 4.16 6.56
C ALA A 50 3.26 3.16 5.52
N ALA A 51 2.44 3.61 4.58
CA ALA A 51 1.94 2.79 3.48
C ALA A 51 3.10 2.32 2.56
N ARG A 52 4.07 3.21 2.28
CA ARG A 52 5.26 2.84 1.49
C ARG A 52 6.09 1.77 2.19
N SER A 53 6.32 1.96 3.48
CA SER A 53 6.94 0.97 4.36
C SER A 53 6.24 -0.38 4.31
N GLY A 54 4.91 -0.40 4.39
CA GLY A 54 4.10 -1.61 4.29
C GLY A 54 4.19 -2.28 2.91
N PHE A 55 4.20 -1.48 1.84
CA PHE A 55 4.37 -1.96 0.47
C PHE A 55 5.71 -2.70 0.27
N ASP A 56 6.81 -2.10 0.72
CA ASP A 56 8.15 -2.69 0.59
C ASP A 56 8.27 -4.00 1.39
N GLN A 57 7.57 -4.11 2.53
CA GLN A 57 7.48 -5.35 3.30
C GLN A 57 6.65 -6.42 2.60
N LEU A 58 5.48 -6.04 2.06
CA LEU A 58 4.60 -6.95 1.34
C LEU A 58 5.27 -7.53 0.09
N GLN A 59 6.07 -6.71 -0.61
CA GLN A 59 6.82 -7.14 -1.78
C GLN A 59 7.74 -8.35 -1.46
N LYS A 60 8.39 -8.34 -0.29
CA LYS A 60 9.29 -9.41 0.17
C LYS A 60 8.58 -10.70 0.58
N LYS A 61 7.27 -10.65 0.84
CA LYS A 61 6.49 -11.79 1.34
C LYS A 61 5.85 -12.64 0.24
N GLY A 62 5.79 -12.14 -0.99
CA GLY A 62 5.29 -12.90 -2.15
C GLY A 62 3.78 -13.18 -2.13
N TRP A 63 3.36 -14.14 -2.95
CA TRP A 63 1.94 -14.39 -3.27
C TRP A 63 1.12 -14.93 -2.10
N THR A 64 1.66 -15.91 -1.36
CA THR A 64 0.96 -16.54 -0.23
C THR A 64 0.55 -15.54 0.83
N ALA A 65 1.41 -14.56 1.12
CA ALA A 65 1.08 -13.50 2.08
C ALA A 65 -0.03 -12.57 1.55
N ARG A 66 -0.03 -12.24 0.25
CA ARG A 66 -1.10 -11.45 -0.37
C ARG A 66 -2.44 -12.16 -0.26
N ALA A 67 -2.49 -13.45 -0.63
CA ALA A 67 -3.68 -14.27 -0.49
C ALA A 67 -4.17 -14.33 0.97
N LYS A 68 -3.26 -14.50 1.93
CA LYS A 68 -3.61 -14.53 3.35
C LYS A 68 -4.15 -13.19 3.86
N ILE A 69 -3.59 -12.07 3.42
CA ILE A 69 -4.09 -10.73 3.79
C ILE A 69 -5.51 -10.54 3.27
N VAL A 70 -5.78 -10.92 2.00
CA VAL A 70 -7.13 -10.85 1.43
C VAL A 70 -8.11 -11.70 2.23
N GLU A 71 -7.72 -12.94 2.58
CA GLU A 71 -8.54 -13.83 3.41
C GLU A 71 -8.88 -13.20 4.78
N ILE A 72 -7.87 -12.62 5.46
CA ILE A 72 -8.06 -11.97 6.76
C ILE A 72 -9.04 -10.79 6.63
N VAL A 73 -8.90 -9.94 5.61
CA VAL A 73 -9.79 -8.80 5.39
C VAL A 73 -11.23 -9.27 5.14
N LYS A 74 -11.42 -10.24 4.24
CA LYS A 74 -12.74 -10.83 3.96
C LYS A 74 -13.38 -11.41 5.23
N LYS A 75 -12.61 -12.15 6.03
CA LYS A 75 -13.07 -12.72 7.30
C LYS A 75 -13.47 -11.62 8.29
N MET A 76 -12.66 -10.56 8.43
CA MET A 76 -12.99 -9.44 9.32
C MET A 76 -14.31 -8.76 8.92
N CYS A 77 -14.57 -8.58 7.62
CA CYS A 77 -15.84 -8.02 7.15
C CYS A 77 -17.04 -8.89 7.53
N ILE A 78 -16.94 -10.21 7.41
CA ILE A 78 -18.01 -11.14 7.81
C ILE A 78 -18.18 -11.13 9.33
N ASP A 79 -17.10 -11.34 10.07
CA ASP A 79 -17.12 -11.48 11.54
C ASP A 79 -17.65 -10.21 12.24
N ASN A 80 -17.50 -9.04 11.61
CA ASN A 80 -17.94 -7.75 12.14
C ASN A 80 -19.15 -7.14 11.42
N ALA A 81 -19.78 -7.86 10.48
CA ALA A 81 -20.80 -7.30 9.59
C ALA A 81 -21.93 -6.56 10.32
N GLU A 82 -22.48 -7.17 11.37
CA GLU A 82 -23.55 -6.58 12.18
C GLU A 82 -23.08 -5.29 12.88
N ARG A 83 -21.95 -5.38 13.58
CA ARG A 83 -21.40 -4.27 14.37
C ARG A 83 -21.04 -3.07 13.50
N TRP A 84 -20.32 -3.32 12.41
CA TRP A 84 -19.88 -2.24 11.51
C TRP A 84 -21.03 -1.66 10.72
N GLY A 85 -22.01 -2.48 10.31
CA GLY A 85 -23.22 -1.99 9.65
C GLY A 85 -24.05 -1.06 10.55
N GLN A 86 -24.16 -1.40 11.84
CA GLN A 86 -24.81 -0.54 12.83
C GLN A 86 -24.07 0.80 13.00
N ILE A 87 -22.74 0.77 13.14
CA ILE A 87 -21.92 2.00 13.25
C ILE A 87 -22.11 2.89 12.02
N GLU A 88 -22.03 2.33 10.81
CA GLU A 88 -22.23 3.06 9.54
C GLU A 88 -23.59 3.75 9.51
N PHE A 89 -24.67 3.04 9.88
CA PHE A 89 -26.01 3.64 9.89
C PHE A 89 -26.16 4.67 11.01
N GLU A 90 -25.62 4.42 12.19
CA GLU A 90 -25.70 5.34 13.32
C GLU A 90 -25.03 6.68 13.03
N GLU A 91 -23.89 6.66 12.34
CA GLU A 91 -23.16 7.85 11.94
C GLU A 91 -23.86 8.59 10.78
N THR A 92 -24.17 7.87 9.70
CA THR A 92 -24.61 8.50 8.44
C THR A 92 -26.12 8.76 8.38
N LYS A 93 -26.93 7.94 9.04
CA LYS A 93 -28.40 7.86 8.89
C LYS A 93 -28.87 7.61 7.44
N ILE A 94 -28.00 7.10 6.56
CA ILE A 94 -28.29 6.89 5.14
C ILE A 94 -28.54 5.40 4.85
N GLY A 95 -29.61 5.11 4.10
CA GLY A 95 -29.95 3.77 3.62
C GLY A 95 -30.83 2.98 4.59
N ARG A 96 -30.75 1.65 4.53
CA ARG A 96 -31.55 0.73 5.35
C ARG A 96 -30.64 -0.05 6.31
N PRO A 97 -30.89 -0.05 7.63
CA PRO A 97 -30.07 -0.74 8.62
C PRO A 97 -29.85 -2.23 8.28
N GLU A 98 -30.91 -2.92 7.86
CA GLU A 98 -30.90 -4.34 7.54
C GLU A 98 -30.02 -4.69 6.33
N HIS A 99 -29.71 -3.73 5.46
CA HIS A 99 -28.85 -3.94 4.30
C HIS A 99 -27.37 -3.69 4.58
N LYS A 100 -27.02 -2.98 5.67
CA LYS A 100 -25.62 -2.65 5.97
C LYS A 100 -24.77 -3.92 6.26
N PRO A 101 -25.22 -4.87 7.10
CA PRO A 101 -24.48 -6.11 7.32
C PRO A 101 -24.37 -6.96 6.06
N LEU A 102 -25.42 -7.02 5.24
CA LEU A 102 -25.43 -7.79 3.99
C LEU A 102 -24.36 -7.31 3.00
N LYS A 103 -24.13 -5.99 2.91
CA LYS A 103 -23.06 -5.42 2.07
C LYS A 103 -21.68 -5.91 2.51
N LEU A 104 -21.43 -5.95 3.82
CA LEU A 104 -20.15 -6.42 4.38
C LEU A 104 -19.97 -7.94 4.19
N GLN A 105 -21.03 -8.72 4.37
CA GLN A 105 -21.02 -10.15 4.06
C GLN A 105 -20.75 -10.41 2.58
N GLY A 106 -21.21 -9.54 1.68
CA GLY A 106 -20.95 -9.62 0.24
C GLY A 106 -19.47 -9.51 -0.16
N VAL A 107 -18.60 -8.97 0.71
CA VAL A 107 -17.15 -8.81 0.44
C VAL A 107 -16.46 -10.14 0.16
N GLN A 108 -17.00 -11.26 0.64
CA GLN A 108 -16.48 -12.60 0.34
C GLN A 108 -16.39 -12.89 -1.17
N ASN A 109 -17.30 -12.31 -1.96
CA ASN A 109 -17.40 -12.49 -3.41
C ASN A 109 -16.46 -11.58 -4.21
N VAL A 110 -15.80 -10.61 -3.57
CA VAL A 110 -14.85 -9.72 -4.24
C VAL A 110 -13.60 -10.52 -4.60
N LEU A 111 -13.16 -10.49 -5.85
CA LEU A 111 -11.98 -11.23 -6.27
C LEU A 111 -10.72 -10.69 -5.59
N GLY A 112 -9.89 -11.59 -5.09
CA GLY A 112 -8.58 -11.32 -4.50
C GLY A 112 -7.43 -11.53 -5.49
N THR A 113 -6.43 -12.29 -5.06
CA THR A 113 -5.27 -12.63 -5.89
C THR A 113 -5.64 -13.46 -7.12
N GLU A 114 -6.74 -14.20 -7.08
CA GLU A 114 -7.28 -14.99 -8.20
C GLU A 114 -7.66 -14.15 -9.43
N TYR A 115 -7.81 -12.84 -9.29
CA TYR A 115 -8.03 -11.93 -10.43
C TYR A 115 -6.76 -11.69 -11.26
N LEU A 116 -5.58 -11.82 -10.64
CA LEU A 116 -4.29 -11.47 -11.21
C LEU A 116 -3.67 -12.70 -11.89
N MET A 117 -4.26 -13.12 -13.01
CA MET A 117 -3.84 -14.30 -13.77
C MET A 117 -2.80 -13.95 -14.84
N PRO A 118 -1.59 -14.53 -14.82
CA PRO A 118 -0.58 -14.30 -15.86
C PRO A 118 -1.00 -14.97 -17.19
N GLN A 119 -0.66 -14.32 -18.31
CA GLN A 119 -0.91 -14.86 -19.65
C GLN A 119 0.40 -15.14 -20.37
N GLY A 120 0.59 -16.39 -20.79
CA GLY A 120 1.78 -16.85 -21.52
C GLY A 120 1.45 -17.26 -22.95
N MET A 121 2.26 -16.80 -23.89
CA MET A 121 2.18 -17.18 -25.31
C MET A 121 3.53 -17.72 -25.76
N SER A 122 3.52 -18.86 -26.46
CA SER A 122 4.74 -19.48 -27.02
C SER A 122 4.61 -19.69 -28.52
N GLY A 123 5.70 -19.53 -29.25
CA GLY A 123 5.78 -19.85 -30.68
C GLY A 123 7.22 -19.94 -31.17
N ASP A 124 7.38 -19.96 -32.50
CA ASP A 124 8.69 -20.13 -33.16
C ASP A 124 9.73 -19.08 -32.77
N PHE A 125 9.29 -17.93 -32.26
CA PHE A 125 10.13 -16.80 -31.87
C PHE A 125 10.26 -16.64 -30.33
N GLY A 126 9.91 -17.67 -29.56
CA GLY A 126 10.12 -17.72 -28.12
C GLY A 126 8.83 -17.63 -27.29
N ILE A 127 8.95 -17.09 -26.08
CA ILE A 127 7.87 -17.01 -25.09
C ILE A 127 7.66 -15.54 -24.71
N THR A 128 6.41 -15.11 -24.68
CA THR A 128 5.97 -13.82 -24.14
C THR A 128 5.12 -14.07 -22.90
N MET A 129 5.36 -13.31 -21.84
CA MET A 129 4.56 -13.34 -20.61
C MET A 129 3.98 -11.95 -20.35
N ASP A 130 2.68 -11.88 -20.09
CA ASP A 130 1.97 -10.69 -19.64
C ASP A 130 1.50 -10.91 -18.20
N GLU A 131 1.94 -10.05 -17.28
CA GLU A 131 1.64 -10.14 -15.86
C GLU A 131 1.30 -8.78 -15.27
N ALA A 132 0.37 -8.78 -14.31
CA ALA A 132 0.04 -7.59 -13.54
C ALA A 132 1.11 -7.29 -12.49
N ALA A 133 1.75 -6.14 -12.61
CA ALA A 133 2.67 -5.61 -11.60
C ALA A 133 1.97 -4.60 -10.68
N PRO A 134 2.36 -4.50 -9.40
CA PRO A 134 1.78 -3.51 -8.50
C PRO A 134 2.25 -2.09 -8.86
N PHE A 135 1.32 -1.13 -8.81
CA PHE A 135 1.66 0.30 -8.94
C PHE A 135 2.50 0.84 -7.77
N GLY A 136 2.20 0.41 -6.54
CA GLY A 136 2.82 0.92 -5.32
C GLY A 136 1.76 1.36 -4.30
N VAL A 137 1.95 2.55 -3.73
CA VAL A 137 0.99 3.14 -2.79
C VAL A 137 -0.19 3.72 -3.57
N ILE A 138 -1.41 3.29 -3.23
CA ILE A 138 -2.66 3.76 -3.83
C ILE A 138 -3.39 4.61 -2.79
N VAL A 139 -3.81 5.81 -3.19
CA VAL A 139 -4.71 6.67 -2.41
C VAL A 139 -6.14 6.39 -2.87
N ALA A 140 -7.01 6.01 -1.93
CA ALA A 140 -8.42 5.77 -2.19
C ALA A 140 -9.28 6.78 -1.43
N ILE A 141 -10.19 7.45 -2.13
CA ILE A 141 -11.22 8.31 -1.55
C ILE A 141 -12.53 7.54 -1.62
N THR A 142 -13.10 7.20 -0.46
CA THR A 142 -14.31 6.37 -0.38
C THR A 142 -15.55 7.24 -0.19
N PRO A 143 -16.65 7.00 -0.93
CA PRO A 143 -17.95 7.57 -0.58
C PRO A 143 -18.49 6.92 0.71
N LEU A 144 -19.38 7.64 1.39
CA LEU A 144 -20.19 7.13 2.51
C LEU A 144 -21.51 6.53 2.00
#